data_AF-A0A7C2KQ50-F1
#
_entry.id   AF-A0A7C2KQ50-F1
#
_cell.length_a   1.000
_cell.length_b   1.000
_cell.length_c   1.000
_cell.angle_alpha   90.00
_cell.angle_beta   90.00
_cell.angle_gamma   90.00
#
_symmetry.space_group_name_H-M   'P 1'
#
loop_
_entity.id
_entity.type
_entity.pdbx_description
1 polymer ?
#
loop_
_entity_poly.entity_id
_entity_poly.type
_entity_poly.pdbx_seq_one_letter_code
_entity_poly.pdbx_strand_id
1 'polypeptide(L)'
;MSESVSPPPPTTKTEPNSATPSTPAPAAEPAATRPLRQRPARNNRLRTGMVVALVVLLFIILALIIAGIGGVRRPSSAQNRLTPRDLILQPTTFATTVALQSSASTTVVDIAPRFADAYEQLGGLRRLGLPISPALLLNGREVQWFERARVEYWPELAGTPYEFQIGLVGVEYVAGRTFLRPEPFESRPDLRYFPETGFGVGGLFLEFWEENGGLMSFGYPISAEFDEVQPDGRAFRVQYFERARFELHPEAAGTPYVVQLGLLGSALYFGEPRPQTVQPRPTPVP
;
A
#
# COMPACT_ATOMS: atom_id res chain seq x y z
N MET A 1 -0.03 -73.10 -28.56
CA MET A 1 -0.26 -72.91 -27.12
C MET A 1 -1.26 -71.78 -26.99
N SER A 2 -2.45 -72.16 -26.52
CA SER A 2 -3.63 -71.32 -26.32
C SER A 2 -3.59 -70.67 -24.94
N GLU A 3 -4.17 -69.48 -24.80
CA GLU A 3 -4.95 -69.02 -23.63
C GLU A 3 -5.59 -67.69 -24.05
N SER A 4 -6.84 -67.67 -24.53
CA SER A 4 -8.14 -67.83 -23.86
C SER A 4 -8.66 -66.54 -23.22
N VAL A 5 -9.54 -65.91 -24.00
CA VAL A 5 -10.44 -64.79 -23.72
C VAL A 5 -11.56 -65.23 -22.77
N SER A 6 -12.06 -64.33 -21.91
CA SER A 6 -13.51 -64.23 -21.68
C SER A 6 -13.97 -62.87 -21.15
N PRO A 7 -15.22 -62.47 -21.47
CA PRO A 7 -15.76 -61.10 -21.43
C PRO A 7 -16.77 -60.89 -20.28
N PRO A 8 -17.35 -59.67 -20.10
CA PRO A 8 -18.24 -59.36 -18.97
C PRO A 8 -19.68 -59.86 -19.20
N PRO A 9 -20.47 -60.13 -18.13
CA PRO A 9 -21.90 -60.44 -18.25
C PRO A 9 -22.82 -59.19 -18.15
N PRO A 10 -24.11 -59.32 -18.55
CA PRO A 10 -24.93 -58.23 -19.09
C PRO A 10 -26.00 -57.66 -18.14
N THR A 11 -26.66 -56.61 -18.62
CA THR A 11 -27.79 -55.84 -18.07
C THR A 11 -29.14 -56.58 -18.09
N THR A 12 -30.08 -56.21 -17.20
CA THR A 12 -31.52 -56.46 -17.40
C THR A 12 -32.37 -55.32 -16.80
N LYS A 13 -33.17 -54.68 -17.66
CA LYS A 13 -34.30 -53.77 -17.37
C LYS A 13 -35.59 -54.58 -17.50
N THR A 14 -36.57 -54.49 -16.57
CA THR A 14 -38.04 -54.57 -16.84
C THR A 14 -38.85 -54.12 -15.60
N GLU A 15 -39.70 -53.09 -15.76
CA GLU A 15 -40.89 -52.65 -14.94
C GLU A 15 -42.16 -53.47 -15.34
N PRO A 16 -43.42 -53.32 -14.83
CA PRO A 16 -44.02 -52.62 -13.66
C PRO A 16 -45.14 -53.43 -12.89
N ASN A 17 -45.91 -52.73 -12.02
CA ASN A 17 -47.28 -53.02 -11.49
C ASN A 17 -47.43 -54.05 -10.33
N SER A 18 -48.24 -53.89 -9.26
CA SER A 18 -49.23 -52.90 -8.80
C SER A 18 -49.61 -53.14 -7.32
N ALA A 19 -50.16 -52.09 -6.67
CA ALA A 19 -51.18 -52.08 -5.59
C ALA A 19 -50.81 -52.01 -4.08
N THR A 20 -51.35 -50.94 -3.48
CA THR A 20 -51.37 -50.32 -2.12
C THR A 20 -52.02 -51.18 -1.00
N PRO A 21 -51.93 -50.85 0.33
CA PRO A 21 -52.52 -49.63 0.94
C PRO A 21 -51.71 -48.88 2.04
N SER A 22 -52.03 -47.60 2.07
CA SER A 22 -51.92 -46.51 3.05
C SER A 22 -51.89 -46.85 4.55
N THR A 23 -51.08 -46.11 5.33
CA THR A 23 -51.30 -45.69 6.74
C THR A 23 -50.39 -44.47 7.05
N PRO A 24 -50.83 -43.45 7.82
CA PRO A 24 -50.40 -42.07 7.66
C PRO A 24 -49.17 -41.66 8.50
N ALA A 25 -48.46 -40.65 8.00
CA ALA A 25 -47.37 -39.95 8.69
C ALA A 25 -47.89 -39.16 9.91
N PRO A 26 -47.09 -39.01 10.99
CA PRO A 26 -47.47 -38.22 12.15
C PRO A 26 -47.44 -36.71 11.81
N ALA A 27 -48.48 -36.01 12.25
CA ALA A 27 -48.69 -34.59 12.08
C ALA A 27 -47.56 -33.76 12.71
N ALA A 28 -47.13 -32.73 12.00
CA ALA A 28 -46.21 -31.70 12.49
C ALA A 28 -46.88 -30.88 13.61
N GLU A 29 -46.21 -30.78 14.75
CA GLU A 29 -46.57 -29.86 15.84
C GLU A 29 -46.41 -28.39 15.38
N PRO A 30 -47.32 -27.49 15.78
CA PRO A 30 -47.18 -26.07 15.51
C PRO A 30 -46.10 -25.47 16.43
N ALA A 31 -45.04 -24.93 15.82
CA ALA A 31 -43.99 -24.21 16.52
C ALA A 31 -44.57 -23.02 17.31
N ALA A 32 -44.48 -23.12 18.64
CA ALA A 32 -44.87 -22.07 19.57
C ALA A 32 -44.03 -20.80 19.35
N THR A 33 -44.71 -19.70 19.03
CA THR A 33 -44.11 -18.36 18.85
C THR A 33 -43.58 -17.84 20.19
N ARG A 34 -42.26 -17.86 20.39
CA ARG A 34 -41.61 -17.16 21.52
C ARG A 34 -41.80 -15.64 21.37
N PRO A 35 -42.25 -14.90 22.40
CA PRO A 35 -42.27 -13.44 22.33
C PRO A 35 -40.84 -12.90 22.26
N LEU A 36 -40.59 -12.08 21.23
CA LEU A 36 -39.35 -11.34 21.05
C LEU A 36 -39.13 -10.40 22.25
N ARG A 37 -38.05 -10.64 23.01
CA ARG A 37 -37.53 -9.69 24.00
C ARG A 37 -37.37 -8.32 23.32
N GLN A 38 -38.17 -7.34 23.73
CA GLN A 38 -37.96 -5.95 23.32
C GLN A 38 -36.59 -5.50 23.84
N ARG A 39 -35.71 -5.04 22.93
CA ARG A 39 -34.44 -4.38 23.30
C ARG A 39 -34.77 -3.12 24.10
N PRO A 40 -34.12 -2.86 25.25
CA PRO A 40 -34.30 -1.60 25.96
C PRO A 40 -33.86 -0.44 25.06
N ALA A 41 -34.69 0.60 25.01
CA ALA A 41 -34.45 1.80 24.22
C ALA A 41 -33.07 2.39 24.55
N ARG A 42 -32.16 2.40 23.57
CA ARG A 42 -30.80 2.94 23.72
C ARG A 42 -30.91 4.44 24.00
N ASN A 43 -30.42 4.83 25.17
CA ASN A 43 -30.56 6.13 25.81
C ASN A 43 -30.17 7.29 24.86
N ASN A 44 -31.15 8.01 24.28
CA ASN A 44 -30.90 9.17 23.42
C ASN A 44 -30.09 10.28 24.12
N ARG A 45 -30.11 10.33 25.46
CA ARG A 45 -29.39 11.32 26.27
C ARG A 45 -27.87 11.28 26.08
N LEU A 46 -27.27 10.10 25.86
CA LEU A 46 -25.81 9.99 25.62
C LEU A 46 -25.42 10.52 24.23
N ARG A 47 -26.26 10.28 23.22
CA ARG A 47 -26.04 10.75 21.85
C ARG A 47 -26.18 12.27 21.76
N THR A 48 -27.19 12.83 22.42
CA THR A 48 -27.37 14.29 22.47
C THR A 48 -26.22 14.96 23.23
N GLY A 49 -25.74 14.38 24.33
CA GLY A 49 -24.58 14.90 25.06
C GLY A 49 -23.29 14.91 24.23
N MET A 50 -23.05 13.85 23.44
CA MET A 50 -21.89 13.76 22.55
C MET A 50 -21.93 14.78 21.41
N VAL A 51 -23.11 15.02 20.82
CA VAL A 51 -23.27 16.02 19.74
C VAL A 51 -23.06 17.44 20.27
N VAL A 52 -23.58 17.76 21.45
CA VAL A 52 -23.38 19.09 22.07
C VAL A 52 -21.90 19.34 22.38
N ALA A 53 -21.18 18.34 22.91
CA ALA A 53 -19.74 18.46 23.18
C ALA A 53 -18.91 18.72 21.91
N LEU A 54 -19.27 18.08 20.80
CA LEU A 54 -18.59 18.21 19.52
C LEU A 54 -18.78 19.59 18.89
N VAL A 55 -19.99 20.16 19.02
CA VAL A 55 -20.29 21.53 18.57
C VAL A 55 -19.53 22.56 19.41
N VAL A 56 -19.49 22.40 20.73
CA VAL A 56 -18.73 23.30 21.63
C VAL A 56 -17.23 23.28 21.29
N LEU A 57 -16.67 22.10 21.05
CA LEU A 57 -15.25 21.96 20.66
C LEU A 57 -14.94 22.67 19.34
N LEU A 58 -15.85 22.58 18.35
CA LEU A 58 -15.71 23.27 17.07
C LEU A 58 -15.68 24.79 17.24
N PHE A 59 -16.55 25.34 18.11
CA PHE A 59 -16.56 26.78 18.40
C PHE A 59 -15.30 27.26 19.12
N ILE A 60 -14.72 26.44 20.01
CA ILE A 60 -13.45 26.76 20.68
C ILE A 60 -12.29 26.79 19.67
N ILE A 61 -12.21 25.79 18.79
CA ILE A 61 -11.18 25.75 17.73
C ILE A 61 -11.31 26.96 16.80
N LEU A 62 -12.54 27.32 16.41
CA LEU A 62 -12.80 28.48 15.57
C LEU A 62 -12.42 29.80 16.28
N ALA A 63 -12.70 29.92 17.58
CA ALA A 63 -12.31 31.08 18.37
C ALA A 63 -10.78 31.22 18.51
N LEU A 64 -10.05 30.09 18.62
CA LEU A 64 -8.58 30.09 18.67
C LEU A 64 -7.94 30.49 17.33
N ILE A 65 -8.58 30.16 16.20
CA ILE A 65 -8.13 30.58 14.87
C ILE A 65 -8.37 32.08 14.67
N ILE A 66 -9.51 32.60 15.15
CA ILE A 66 -9.85 34.03 15.04
C ILE A 66 -8.99 34.89 15.96
N ALA A 67 -8.58 34.38 17.13
CA ALA A 67 -7.86 35.14 18.15
C ALA A 67 -6.32 35.16 18.01
N GLY A 68 -5.72 34.53 16.99
CA GLY A 68 -4.30 34.13 17.05
C GLY A 68 -3.39 34.52 15.88
N ILE A 69 -3.37 35.78 15.42
CA ILE A 69 -2.21 36.33 14.68
C ILE A 69 -1.67 37.55 15.44
N GLY A 70 -0.45 37.43 15.95
CA GLY A 70 0.23 38.52 16.66
C GLY A 70 1.74 38.30 16.80
N GLY A 71 2.47 38.39 15.67
CA GLY A 71 3.85 38.90 15.55
C GLY A 71 5.00 38.31 16.38
N VAL A 72 5.97 37.69 15.70
CA VAL A 72 7.37 37.62 16.18
C VAL A 72 8.33 37.95 15.04
N ARG A 73 9.22 38.90 15.32
CA ARG A 73 10.28 39.42 14.44
C ARG A 73 11.37 38.37 14.19
N ARG A 74 11.95 38.41 12.97
CA ARG A 74 13.13 37.63 12.56
C ARG A 74 14.40 38.06 13.31
N PRO A 75 15.28 37.13 13.69
CA PRO A 75 16.71 37.39 13.71
C PRO A 75 17.37 36.86 12.43
N SER A 76 18.22 37.71 11.86
CA SER A 76 19.29 37.33 10.94
C SER A 76 20.35 36.55 11.70
N SER A 77 20.69 35.35 11.23
CA SER A 77 21.94 34.65 11.58
C SER A 77 22.29 33.72 10.43
N ALA A 78 23.15 34.23 9.52
CA ALA A 78 23.86 33.39 8.57
C ALA A 78 24.91 32.59 9.35
N GLN A 79 24.78 31.25 9.35
CA GLN A 79 25.89 30.33 9.60
C GLN A 79 25.49 28.93 9.12
N ASN A 80 26.20 28.46 8.09
CA ASN A 80 26.35 27.07 7.61
C ASN A 80 25.19 26.08 7.90
N ARG A 81 24.11 26.19 7.13
CA ARG A 81 23.19 25.07 6.90
C ARG A 81 23.51 24.48 5.54
N LEU A 82 24.12 23.31 5.51
CA LEU A 82 24.09 22.45 4.32
C LEU A 82 22.62 22.18 4.02
N THR A 83 22.18 22.53 2.82
CA THR A 83 20.82 22.28 2.38
C THR A 83 20.69 20.80 2.00
N PRO A 84 19.48 20.20 2.00
CA PRO A 84 19.30 18.80 1.57
C PRO A 84 19.79 18.53 0.13
N ARG A 85 19.89 19.56 -0.72
CA ARG A 85 20.52 19.47 -2.05
C ARG A 85 22.03 19.17 -1.97
N ASP A 86 22.71 19.67 -0.94
CA ASP A 86 24.16 19.52 -0.76
C ASP A 86 24.56 18.13 -0.22
N LEU A 87 23.61 17.40 0.39
CA LEU A 87 23.82 16.02 0.85
C LEU A 87 23.70 14.99 -0.29
N ILE A 88 22.98 15.32 -1.36
CA ILE A 88 22.72 14.39 -2.47
C ILE A 88 23.75 14.56 -3.61
N LEU A 89 24.39 15.72 -3.71
CA LEU A 89 25.28 16.07 -4.82
C LEU A 89 26.73 16.32 -4.39
N GLN A 90 27.33 15.49 -3.52
CA GLN A 90 28.78 15.58 -3.32
C GLN A 90 29.51 14.96 -4.53
N PRO A 91 30.19 15.74 -5.37
CA PRO A 91 31.11 15.16 -6.33
C PRO A 91 32.32 14.63 -5.56
N THR A 92 32.61 13.34 -5.69
CA THR A 92 33.92 12.82 -5.30
C THR A 92 34.95 13.52 -6.18
N THR A 93 35.71 14.43 -5.59
CA THR A 93 36.77 15.15 -6.29
C THR A 93 37.88 14.18 -6.69
N PHE A 94 37.90 13.80 -7.97
CA PHE A 94 39.14 13.58 -8.69
C PHE A 94 39.23 14.63 -9.80
N ALA A 95 40.28 15.43 -9.73
CA ALA A 95 40.53 16.56 -10.61
C ALA A 95 41.07 16.13 -11.98
N THR A 96 40.83 17.00 -12.97
CA THR A 96 41.62 17.27 -14.19
C THR A 96 41.04 16.79 -15.53
N THR A 97 40.38 17.75 -16.19
CA THR A 97 40.48 18.15 -17.61
C THR A 97 40.36 17.09 -18.70
N VAL A 98 39.24 17.10 -19.44
CA VAL A 98 39.15 17.59 -20.84
C VAL A 98 37.68 17.96 -21.10
N ALA A 99 37.44 19.19 -21.55
CA ALA A 99 36.17 19.63 -22.08
C ALA A 99 35.92 18.97 -23.45
N LEU A 100 34.84 18.21 -23.58
CA LEU A 100 34.19 17.89 -24.83
C LEU A 100 32.68 18.01 -24.60
N GLN A 101 32.04 18.77 -25.48
CA GLN A 101 30.64 19.15 -25.43
C GLN A 101 29.72 17.95 -25.22
N SER A 102 28.93 18.01 -24.17
CA SER A 102 27.60 17.42 -24.19
C SER A 102 26.66 18.44 -23.56
N SER A 103 26.08 19.28 -24.41
CA SER A 103 24.83 19.97 -24.07
C SER A 103 23.74 18.91 -24.05
N ALA A 104 23.80 17.99 -23.09
CA ALA A 104 22.63 17.21 -22.73
C ALA A 104 21.65 18.26 -22.19
N SER A 105 20.65 18.59 -23.00
CA SER A 105 19.49 19.31 -22.50
C SER A 105 18.94 18.44 -21.38
N THR A 106 19.22 18.78 -20.13
CA THR A 106 18.48 18.22 -19.00
C THR A 106 17.05 18.67 -19.22
N THR A 107 16.26 17.85 -19.89
CA THR A 107 14.82 18.07 -19.99
C THR A 107 14.31 17.99 -18.57
N VAL A 108 14.13 19.15 -17.94
CA VAL A 108 13.37 19.24 -16.69
C VAL A 108 11.99 18.74 -17.07
N VAL A 109 11.66 17.54 -16.61
CA VAL A 109 10.33 17.00 -16.77
C VAL A 109 9.47 17.73 -15.75
N ASP A 110 8.42 18.40 -16.21
CA ASP A 110 7.51 19.10 -15.33
C ASP A 110 6.38 18.17 -14.86
N ILE A 111 5.81 18.48 -13.70
CA ILE A 111 4.57 17.85 -13.26
C ILE A 111 3.47 18.36 -14.18
N ALA A 112 2.77 17.44 -14.85
CA ALA A 112 1.72 17.81 -15.77
C ALA A 112 0.58 18.51 -15.02
N PRO A 113 -0.06 19.56 -15.56
CA PRO A 113 -1.05 20.37 -14.84
C PRO A 113 -2.16 19.55 -14.19
N ARG A 114 -2.59 18.45 -14.82
CA ARG A 114 -3.60 17.54 -14.27
C ARG A 114 -3.18 16.87 -12.96
N PHE A 115 -1.89 16.60 -12.80
CA PHE A 115 -1.33 15.87 -11.66
C PHE A 115 -0.74 16.78 -10.59
N ALA A 116 -0.73 18.11 -10.80
CA ALA A 116 -0.07 19.05 -9.89
C ALA A 116 -0.63 19.00 -8.45
N ASP A 117 -1.96 19.11 -8.31
CA ASP A 117 -2.60 19.05 -6.98
C ASP A 117 -2.47 17.65 -6.37
N ALA A 118 -2.64 16.61 -7.20
CA ALA A 118 -2.51 15.23 -6.78
C ALA A 118 -1.09 14.91 -6.27
N TYR A 119 -0.07 15.46 -6.90
CA TYR A 119 1.32 15.28 -6.49
C TYR A 119 1.53 15.77 -5.06
N GLU A 120 1.07 16.98 -4.73
CA GLU A 120 1.18 17.53 -3.38
C GLU A 120 0.37 16.69 -2.37
N GLN A 121 -0.88 16.31 -2.71
CA GLN A 121 -1.73 15.50 -1.84
C GLN A 121 -1.16 14.09 -1.59
N LEU A 122 -0.54 13.50 -2.61
CA LEU A 122 0.13 12.20 -2.53
C LEU A 122 1.55 12.31 -1.93
N GLY A 123 1.91 13.44 -1.33
CA GLY A 123 3.12 13.63 -0.51
C GLY A 123 4.36 14.08 -1.28
N GLY A 124 4.16 14.55 -2.52
CA GLY A 124 5.13 15.29 -3.32
C GLY A 124 6.50 14.62 -3.37
N LEU A 125 7.55 15.43 -3.21
CA LEU A 125 8.94 14.98 -3.38
C LEU A 125 9.31 13.82 -2.45
N ARG A 126 8.77 13.79 -1.22
CA ARG A 126 9.13 12.77 -0.23
C ARG A 126 8.55 11.40 -0.58
N ARG A 127 7.32 11.34 -1.11
CA ARG A 127 6.64 10.07 -1.43
C ARG A 127 6.75 9.69 -2.91
N LEU A 128 6.59 10.64 -3.82
CA LEU A 128 6.62 10.37 -5.27
C LEU A 128 8.01 10.57 -5.87
N GLY A 129 8.81 11.50 -5.33
CA GLY A 129 10.07 11.91 -5.94
C GLY A 129 9.86 12.87 -7.11
N LEU A 130 10.92 13.11 -7.89
CA LEU A 130 10.81 13.97 -9.07
C LEU A 130 9.98 13.31 -10.18
N PRO A 131 9.29 14.07 -11.03
CA PRO A 131 8.70 13.53 -12.25
C PRO A 131 9.79 13.04 -13.20
N ILE A 132 9.57 11.88 -13.81
CA ILE A 132 10.51 11.24 -14.75
C ILE A 132 9.91 11.03 -16.16
N SER A 133 8.61 11.28 -16.31
CA SER A 133 7.92 11.29 -17.61
C SER A 133 6.96 12.49 -17.73
N PRO A 134 6.62 12.94 -18.95
CA PRO A 134 5.40 13.71 -19.16
C PRO A 134 4.16 12.86 -18.77
N ALA A 135 2.97 13.46 -18.82
CA ALA A 135 1.73 12.69 -18.76
C ALA A 135 1.62 11.78 -20.00
N LEU A 136 1.27 10.51 -19.78
CA LEU A 136 1.16 9.46 -20.79
C LEU A 136 -0.23 8.84 -20.75
N LEU A 137 -0.68 8.29 -21.86
CA LEU A 137 -1.88 7.46 -21.91
C LEU A 137 -1.48 5.98 -21.94
N LEU A 138 -1.66 5.27 -20.82
CA LEU A 138 -1.37 3.83 -20.70
C LEU A 138 -2.67 3.07 -20.43
N ASN A 139 -2.99 2.08 -21.27
CA ASN A 139 -4.19 1.25 -21.12
C ASN A 139 -5.50 2.05 -20.99
N GLY A 140 -5.60 3.18 -21.70
CA GLY A 140 -6.76 4.06 -21.65
C GLY A 140 -6.82 4.97 -20.42
N ARG A 141 -5.77 4.97 -19.58
CA ARG A 141 -5.67 5.82 -18.39
C ARG A 141 -4.55 6.84 -18.56
N GLU A 142 -4.82 8.09 -18.20
CA GLU A 142 -3.76 9.10 -18.14
C GLU A 142 -2.93 8.86 -16.87
N VAL A 143 -1.61 8.85 -17.01
CA VAL A 143 -0.67 8.58 -15.92
C VAL A 143 0.52 9.52 -16.00
N GLN A 144 1.20 9.74 -14.88
CA GLN A 144 2.53 10.33 -14.86
C GLN A 144 3.47 9.48 -14.00
N TRP A 145 4.68 9.23 -14.48
CA TRP A 145 5.72 8.55 -13.73
C TRP A 145 6.56 9.54 -12.94
N PHE A 146 6.86 9.15 -11.71
CA PHE A 146 7.76 9.79 -10.78
C PHE A 146 8.81 8.77 -10.32
N GLU A 147 9.90 9.22 -9.69
CA GLU A 147 10.99 8.33 -9.30
C GLU A 147 10.54 7.11 -8.47
N ARG A 148 9.56 7.29 -7.58
CA ARG A 148 9.11 6.25 -6.63
C ARG A 148 7.80 5.56 -7.02
N ALA A 149 7.05 6.13 -7.95
CA ALA A 149 5.68 5.70 -8.23
C ALA A 149 5.18 6.11 -9.62
N ARG A 150 4.12 5.45 -10.08
CA ARG A 150 3.24 5.93 -11.15
C ARG A 150 1.98 6.50 -10.52
N VAL A 151 1.56 7.71 -10.88
CA VAL A 151 0.23 8.23 -10.48
C VAL A 151 -0.73 8.08 -11.65
N GLU A 152 -1.91 7.57 -11.37
CA GLU A 152 -2.95 7.22 -12.31
C GLU A 152 -4.19 8.10 -12.07
N TYR A 153 -4.73 8.70 -13.13
CA TYR A 153 -5.94 9.52 -13.08
C TYR A 153 -7.19 8.66 -13.34
N TRP A 154 -8.20 8.81 -12.50
CA TRP A 154 -9.48 8.10 -12.52
C TRP A 154 -10.64 9.07 -12.71
N PRO A 155 -10.95 9.49 -13.96
CA PRO A 155 -12.03 10.46 -14.24
C PRO A 155 -13.40 10.00 -13.75
N GLU A 156 -13.64 8.68 -13.74
CA GLU A 156 -14.85 8.08 -13.21
C GLU A 156 -15.02 8.24 -11.70
N LEU A 157 -13.95 8.63 -11.00
CA LEU A 157 -13.90 8.90 -9.56
C LEU A 157 -13.67 10.40 -9.26
N ALA A 158 -13.91 11.28 -10.24
CA ALA A 158 -13.69 12.71 -10.09
C ALA A 158 -14.41 13.31 -8.88
N GLY A 159 -13.71 14.14 -8.12
CA GLY A 159 -14.18 14.75 -6.88
C GLY A 159 -14.14 13.83 -5.66
N THR A 160 -13.61 12.62 -5.78
CA THR A 160 -13.39 11.70 -4.65
C THR A 160 -11.91 11.63 -4.28
N PRO A 161 -11.56 11.14 -3.07
CA PRO A 161 -10.16 10.88 -2.71
C PRO A 161 -9.45 9.84 -3.59
N TYR A 162 -10.17 9.14 -4.47
CA TYR A 162 -9.66 8.08 -5.33
C TYR A 162 -9.49 8.53 -6.79
N GLU A 163 -9.74 9.82 -7.09
CA GLU A 163 -9.52 10.39 -8.41
C GLU A 163 -8.07 10.24 -8.88
N PHE A 164 -7.11 10.31 -7.97
CA PHE A 164 -5.70 10.05 -8.25
C PHE A 164 -5.17 8.97 -7.34
N GLN A 165 -4.53 7.99 -7.94
CA GLN A 165 -4.08 6.79 -7.25
C GLN A 165 -2.68 6.41 -7.69
N ILE A 166 -1.86 5.93 -6.75
CA ILE A 166 -0.57 5.31 -7.09
C ILE A 166 -0.85 3.99 -7.83
N GLY A 167 -0.12 3.66 -8.88
CA GLY A 167 -0.24 2.36 -9.55
C GLY A 167 0.19 1.20 -8.64
N LEU A 168 -0.09 -0.03 -9.03
CA LEU A 168 0.37 -1.24 -8.31
C LEU A 168 1.86 -1.53 -8.61
N VAL A 169 2.70 -0.51 -8.50
CA VAL A 169 4.12 -0.57 -8.89
C VAL A 169 4.91 -1.61 -8.08
N GLY A 170 4.50 -1.92 -6.86
CA GLY A 170 5.09 -3.00 -6.09
C GLY A 170 4.77 -4.36 -6.67
N VAL A 171 3.49 -4.62 -6.97
CA VAL A 171 3.04 -5.88 -7.62
C VAL A 171 3.71 -6.06 -8.98
N GLU A 172 3.74 -5.01 -9.80
CA GLU A 172 4.38 -5.03 -11.13
C GLU A 172 5.87 -5.34 -11.02
N TYR A 173 6.57 -4.67 -10.11
CA TYR A 173 8.01 -4.83 -9.96
C TYR A 173 8.39 -6.24 -9.52
N VAL A 174 7.64 -6.83 -8.58
CA VAL A 174 7.92 -8.19 -8.08
C VAL A 174 7.26 -9.30 -8.90
N ALA A 175 6.62 -8.98 -10.03
CA ALA A 175 5.97 -9.97 -10.88
C ALA A 175 6.93 -11.13 -11.23
N GLY A 176 6.48 -12.36 -10.95
CA GLY A 176 7.26 -13.58 -11.12
C GLY A 176 8.14 -13.98 -9.93
N ARG A 177 8.21 -13.17 -8.85
CA ARG A 177 8.87 -13.54 -7.60
C ARG A 177 7.90 -14.29 -6.69
N THR A 178 8.44 -15.20 -5.88
CA THR A 178 7.72 -15.85 -4.77
C THR A 178 8.37 -15.45 -3.45
N PHE A 179 7.57 -15.02 -2.49
CA PHE A 179 7.99 -14.70 -1.14
C PHE A 179 7.46 -15.75 -0.16
N LEU A 180 8.31 -16.17 0.76
CA LEU A 180 7.91 -17.09 1.83
C LEU A 180 6.97 -16.35 2.79
N ARG A 181 5.76 -16.88 2.95
CA ARG A 181 4.81 -16.37 3.93
C ARG A 181 5.20 -16.83 5.33
N PRO A 182 5.11 -15.96 6.35
CA PRO A 182 5.19 -16.40 7.72
C PRO A 182 3.97 -17.28 8.07
N GLU A 183 4.09 -18.06 9.14
CA GLU A 183 2.91 -18.65 9.77
C GLU A 183 1.95 -17.53 10.23
N PRO A 184 0.63 -17.72 10.14
CA PRO A 184 -0.33 -16.75 10.65
C PRO A 184 -0.07 -16.43 12.13
N PHE A 185 -0.15 -15.15 12.49
CA PHE A 185 0.04 -14.68 13.86
C PHE A 185 -0.98 -13.61 14.23
N GLU A 186 -1.22 -13.46 15.54
CA GLU A 186 -2.10 -12.44 16.07
C GLU A 186 -1.47 -11.05 15.97
N SER A 187 -2.27 -10.06 15.60
CA SER A 187 -1.80 -8.66 15.53
C SER A 187 -1.55 -8.09 16.93
N ARG A 188 -0.47 -7.33 17.06
CA ARG A 188 -0.03 -6.59 18.25
C ARG A 188 0.22 -5.11 17.88
N PRO A 189 0.36 -4.20 18.85
CA PRO A 189 0.55 -2.76 18.55
C PRO A 189 1.71 -2.45 17.60
N ASP A 190 2.79 -3.22 17.66
CA ASP A 190 4.03 -3.06 16.88
C ASP A 190 4.15 -4.05 15.70
N LEU A 191 3.11 -4.87 15.45
CA LEU A 191 3.12 -5.92 14.44
C LEU A 191 1.69 -6.24 13.97
N ARG A 192 1.38 -5.96 12.71
CA ARG A 192 0.06 -6.22 12.12
C ARG A 192 0.12 -7.34 11.09
N TYR A 193 -0.78 -8.32 11.22
CA TYR A 193 -1.01 -9.37 10.24
C TYR A 193 -2.14 -9.00 9.29
N PHE A 194 -1.97 -9.32 7.99
CA PHE A 194 -2.97 -9.07 6.94
C PHE A 194 -3.39 -10.41 6.31
N PRO A 195 -4.57 -10.96 6.65
CA PRO A 195 -5.02 -12.24 6.11
C PRO A 195 -5.24 -12.23 4.59
N GLU A 196 -5.42 -11.05 3.98
CA GLU A 196 -5.62 -10.86 2.55
C GLU A 196 -4.41 -11.33 1.73
N THR A 197 -3.20 -11.13 2.25
CA THR A 197 -1.95 -11.50 1.57
C THR A 197 -1.16 -12.58 2.31
N GLY A 198 -1.46 -12.78 3.60
CA GLY A 198 -0.75 -13.69 4.49
C GLY A 198 0.60 -13.16 4.96
N PHE A 199 0.83 -11.85 4.84
CA PHE A 199 2.03 -11.18 5.34
C PHE A 199 1.68 -10.24 6.50
N GLY A 200 2.70 -9.78 7.21
CA GLY A 200 2.54 -8.73 8.20
C GLY A 200 3.60 -7.65 8.10
N VAL A 201 3.35 -6.56 8.81
CA VAL A 201 4.20 -5.36 8.85
C VAL A 201 4.48 -5.06 10.30
N GLY A 202 5.74 -4.83 10.65
CA GLY A 202 6.13 -4.55 12.03
C GLY A 202 7.07 -3.36 12.17
N GLY A 203 7.33 -2.97 13.42
CA GLY A 203 8.32 -1.97 13.79
C GLY A 203 8.20 -0.65 13.01
N LEU A 204 9.34 -0.13 12.56
CA LEU A 204 9.43 1.16 11.85
C LEU A 204 8.65 1.16 10.53
N PHE A 205 8.48 0.00 9.88
CA PHE A 205 7.68 -0.08 8.66
C PHE A 205 6.18 0.03 8.96
N LEU A 206 5.71 -0.52 10.08
CA LEU A 206 4.32 -0.37 10.49
C LEU A 206 4.02 1.07 10.86
N GLU A 207 4.88 1.70 11.68
CA GLU A 207 4.78 3.11 12.04
C GLU A 207 4.72 4.00 10.78
N PHE A 208 5.67 3.84 9.87
CA PHE A 208 5.69 4.59 8.62
C PHE A 208 4.44 4.34 7.77
N TRP A 209 3.98 3.10 7.66
CA TRP A 209 2.77 2.76 6.91
C TRP A 209 1.55 3.49 7.47
N GLU A 210 1.35 3.45 8.79
CA GLU A 210 0.21 4.07 9.46
C GLU A 210 0.22 5.60 9.35
N GLU A 211 1.38 6.22 9.57
CA GLU A 211 1.53 7.67 9.51
C GLU A 211 1.37 8.24 8.10
N ASN A 212 1.67 7.44 7.06
CA ASN A 212 1.70 7.90 5.68
C ASN A 212 0.51 7.40 4.84
N GLY A 213 -0.64 7.17 5.49
CA GLY A 213 -1.93 6.91 4.83
C GLY A 213 -2.28 5.44 4.60
N GLY A 214 -1.45 4.53 5.13
CA GLY A 214 -1.69 3.10 5.21
C GLY A 214 -2.18 2.47 3.92
N LEU A 215 -3.30 1.74 4.03
CA LEU A 215 -3.84 0.91 2.96
C LEU A 215 -4.09 1.72 1.69
N MET A 216 -4.58 2.95 1.81
CA MET A 216 -4.92 3.79 0.65
C MET A 216 -3.68 4.27 -0.10
N SER A 217 -2.56 4.44 0.60
CA SER A 217 -1.30 4.92 0.00
C SER A 217 -0.46 3.76 -0.53
N PHE A 218 -0.32 2.68 0.24
CA PHE A 218 0.66 1.62 -0.03
C PHE A 218 0.04 0.27 -0.41
N GLY A 219 -1.24 0.06 -0.10
CA GLY A 219 -1.89 -1.25 -0.22
C GLY A 219 -1.40 -2.23 0.85
N TYR A 220 -1.70 -3.50 0.64
CA TYR A 220 -1.30 -4.59 1.54
C TYR A 220 0.20 -4.91 1.40
N PRO A 221 0.85 -5.45 2.45
CA PRO A 221 2.18 -6.05 2.30
C PRO A 221 2.11 -7.28 1.41
N ILE A 222 3.08 -7.44 0.51
CA ILE A 222 3.18 -8.58 -0.42
C ILE A 222 4.47 -9.39 -0.23
N SER A 223 5.26 -9.04 0.79
CA SER A 223 6.43 -9.78 1.24
C SER A 223 6.60 -9.66 2.75
N ALA A 224 7.44 -10.53 3.34
CA ALA A 224 8.07 -10.24 4.63
C ALA A 224 9.14 -9.15 4.46
N GLU A 225 9.76 -8.70 5.55
CA GLU A 225 10.97 -7.89 5.46
C GLU A 225 12.19 -8.77 5.16
N PHE A 226 13.11 -8.29 4.34
CA PHE A 226 14.36 -8.98 3.99
C PHE A 226 15.43 -8.01 3.47
N ASP A 227 16.67 -8.46 3.31
CA ASP A 227 17.74 -7.60 2.83
C ASP A 227 17.91 -7.71 1.30
N GLU A 228 18.01 -6.59 0.60
CA GLU A 228 18.33 -6.50 -0.83
C GLU A 228 19.61 -5.68 -1.05
N VAL A 229 20.46 -6.16 -1.97
CA VAL A 229 21.62 -5.40 -2.45
C VAL A 229 21.25 -4.74 -3.77
N GLN A 230 21.24 -3.42 -3.75
CA GLN A 230 20.92 -2.58 -4.90
C GLN A 230 22.05 -2.62 -5.94
N PRO A 231 21.79 -2.24 -7.21
CA PRO A 231 22.82 -2.23 -8.26
C PRO A 231 24.05 -1.36 -7.94
N ASP A 232 23.91 -0.36 -7.06
CA ASP A 232 24.99 0.48 -6.57
C ASP A 232 25.82 -0.16 -5.44
N GLY A 233 25.47 -1.39 -5.04
CA GLY A 233 26.15 -2.17 -4.00
C GLY A 233 25.67 -1.89 -2.57
N ARG A 234 24.72 -0.96 -2.37
CA ARG A 234 24.17 -0.69 -1.03
C ARG A 234 23.15 -1.76 -0.64
N ALA A 235 23.22 -2.18 0.63
CA ALA A 235 22.27 -3.13 1.20
C ALA A 235 21.22 -2.39 2.04
N PHE A 236 19.95 -2.74 1.83
CA PHE A 236 18.83 -2.21 2.61
C PHE A 236 17.97 -3.34 3.12
N ARG A 237 17.45 -3.17 4.35
CA ARG A 237 16.27 -3.91 4.78
C ARG A 237 15.08 -3.34 4.03
N VAL A 238 14.33 -4.19 3.34
CA VAL A 238 13.19 -3.79 2.52
C VAL A 238 11.94 -4.61 2.83
N GLN A 239 10.79 -4.04 2.49
CA GLN A 239 9.53 -4.77 2.40
C GLN A 239 8.72 -4.25 1.22
N TYR A 240 8.11 -5.16 0.46
CA TYR A 240 7.25 -4.81 -0.67
C TYR A 240 5.80 -4.74 -0.22
N PHE A 241 5.12 -3.72 -0.71
CA PHE A 241 3.68 -3.49 -0.62
C PHE A 241 3.11 -3.47 -2.04
N GLU A 242 1.79 -3.51 -2.19
CA GLU A 242 1.17 -3.49 -3.51
C GLU A 242 1.59 -2.26 -4.35
N ARG A 243 1.77 -1.11 -3.70
CA ARG A 243 1.98 0.20 -4.36
C ARG A 243 3.33 0.85 -4.05
N ALA A 244 4.20 0.16 -3.31
CA ALA A 244 5.50 0.71 -2.90
C ALA A 244 6.49 -0.38 -2.48
N ARG A 245 7.77 0.00 -2.39
CA ARG A 245 8.79 -0.71 -1.61
C ARG A 245 9.27 0.21 -0.50
N PHE A 246 9.30 -0.28 0.73
CA PHE A 246 9.91 0.45 1.84
C PHE A 246 11.36 0.04 1.97
N GLU A 247 12.21 1.01 2.29
CA GLU A 247 13.64 0.84 2.50
C GLU A 247 14.00 1.47 3.86
N LEU A 248 14.69 0.70 4.70
CA LEU A 248 15.23 1.20 5.95
C LEU A 248 16.61 1.82 5.70
N HIS A 249 16.78 3.06 6.15
CA HIS A 249 18.00 3.86 6.06
C HIS A 249 18.57 4.13 7.46
N PRO A 250 19.41 3.24 8.02
CA PRO A 250 19.99 3.41 9.35
C PRO A 250 20.80 4.70 9.50
N GLU A 251 21.39 5.20 8.41
CA GLU A 251 22.10 6.48 8.35
C GLU A 251 21.21 7.69 8.68
N ALA A 252 19.88 7.53 8.54
CA ALA A 252 18.88 8.55 8.81
C ALA A 252 18.12 8.29 10.13
N ALA A 253 18.64 7.44 11.02
CA ALA A 253 18.03 7.12 12.30
C ALA A 253 17.74 8.38 13.13
N GLY A 254 16.56 8.40 13.78
CA GLY A 254 16.07 9.55 14.55
C GLY A 254 15.50 10.68 13.69
N THR A 255 15.42 10.50 12.36
CA THR A 255 14.75 11.44 11.46
C THR A 255 13.52 10.80 10.80
N PRO A 256 12.60 11.60 10.24
CA PRO A 256 11.50 11.07 9.44
C PRO A 256 11.94 10.30 8.17
N TYR A 257 13.22 10.32 7.82
CA TYR A 257 13.78 9.68 6.62
C TYR A 257 14.42 8.32 6.90
N VAL A 258 14.26 7.78 8.12
CA VAL A 258 14.72 6.43 8.47
C VAL A 258 14.02 5.35 7.66
N VAL A 259 12.77 5.57 7.25
CA VAL A 259 12.07 4.77 6.24
C VAL A 259 11.81 5.64 5.02
N GLN A 260 12.19 5.14 3.84
CA GLN A 260 11.97 5.81 2.56
C GLN A 260 11.29 4.86 1.58
N LEU A 261 10.68 5.43 0.55
CA LEU A 261 10.14 4.64 -0.56
C LEU A 261 11.24 4.43 -1.61
N GLY A 262 11.39 3.18 -2.04
CA GLY A 262 12.28 2.79 -3.11
C GLY A 262 11.85 3.35 -4.46
N LEU A 263 12.82 3.42 -5.38
CA LEU A 263 12.67 4.03 -6.71
C LEU A 263 11.94 3.12 -7.71
N LEU A 264 10.79 2.56 -7.33
CA LEU A 264 10.06 1.61 -8.18
C LEU A 264 9.53 2.24 -9.46
N GLY A 265 9.22 3.54 -9.44
CA GLY A 265 8.79 4.28 -10.63
C GLY A 265 9.91 4.36 -11.67
N SER A 266 11.11 4.78 -11.26
CA SER A 266 12.30 4.76 -12.12
C SER A 266 12.60 3.35 -12.62
N ALA A 267 12.61 2.36 -11.72
CA ALA A 267 12.99 1.01 -12.08
C ALA A 267 12.04 0.38 -13.11
N LEU A 268 10.72 0.61 -12.98
CA LEU A 268 9.74 0.14 -13.96
C LEU A 268 9.77 0.94 -15.27
N TYR A 269 9.90 2.26 -15.19
CA TYR A 269 9.86 3.13 -16.37
C TYR A 269 11.10 2.95 -17.27
N PHE A 270 12.29 2.83 -16.67
CA PHE A 270 13.54 2.65 -17.40
C PHE A 270 13.91 1.17 -17.60
N GLY A 271 13.16 0.24 -17.02
CA GLY A 271 13.43 -1.20 -17.10
C GLY A 271 14.75 -1.59 -16.41
N GLU A 272 15.01 -1.01 -15.24
CA GLU A 272 16.24 -1.25 -14.50
C GLU A 272 16.35 -2.72 -14.04
N PRO A 273 17.57 -3.27 -13.95
CA PRO A 273 17.78 -4.61 -13.41
C PRO A 273 17.29 -4.71 -11.96
N ARG A 274 16.65 -5.83 -11.62
CA ARG A 274 16.24 -6.08 -10.24
C ARG A 274 17.45 -6.32 -9.33
N PRO A 275 17.40 -5.85 -8.07
CA PRO A 275 18.45 -6.10 -7.09
C PRO A 275 18.58 -7.58 -6.77
N GLN A 276 19.77 -7.96 -6.31
CA GLN A 276 19.99 -9.32 -5.84
C GLN A 276 19.31 -9.48 -4.48
N THR A 277 18.42 -10.48 -4.41
CA THR A 277 17.71 -10.78 -3.18
C THR A 277 18.56 -11.65 -2.27
N VAL A 278 18.89 -11.17 -1.08
CA VAL A 278 19.43 -11.99 -0.01
C VAL A 278 18.26 -12.29 0.93
N GLN A 279 17.42 -13.28 0.59
CA GLN A 279 16.31 -13.64 1.48
C GLN A 279 16.89 -14.26 2.77
N PRO A 280 16.73 -13.64 3.95
CA PRO A 280 16.93 -14.37 5.18
C PRO A 280 15.80 -15.40 5.31
N ARG A 281 16.09 -16.54 5.95
CA ARG A 281 15.03 -17.43 6.42
C ARG A 281 14.15 -16.61 7.38
N PRO A 282 12.81 -16.68 7.28
CA PRO A 282 11.93 -15.99 8.21
C PRO A 282 12.36 -16.28 9.65
N THR A 283 12.60 -15.24 10.43
CA THR A 283 12.84 -15.41 11.87
C THR A 283 11.48 -15.77 12.48
N PRO A 284 11.35 -16.88 13.22
CA PRO A 284 10.10 -17.20 13.91
C PRO A 284 9.69 -16.01 14.76
N VAL A 285 8.47 -15.52 14.56
CA VAL A 285 7.89 -14.51 15.44
C VAL A 285 7.69 -15.18 16.81
N PRO A 286 8.19 -14.58 17.92
CA PRO A 286 7.94 -15.10 19.27
C PRO A 286 6.49 -14.88 19.72
#